data_AF-A0A845GAQ4-F1
#
_entry.id   AF-A0A845GAQ4-F1
#
_cell.length_a   1.000
_cell.length_b   1.000
_cell.length_c   1.000
_cell.angle_alpha   90.00
_cell.angle_beta   90.00
_cell.angle_gamma   90.00
#
_symmetry.space_group_name_H-M   'P 1'
#
loop_
_entity.id
_entity.type
_entity.pdbx_description
1 polymer ?
#
loop_
_entity_poly.entity_id
_entity_poly.type
_entity_poly.pdbx_seq_one_letter_code
_entity_poly.pdbx_strand_id
1 'polypeptide(L)'
;MDNYKEFGWAKMPVSWQKDPEFHKRIRSAQQGEAIAALKLYIATCLKAEFRETDRLPAGSAQLSLTLLCELLDLSRPMVVAGLRLLVEWNVIVRTGGRPTILQIVGFDEPKYWAKLPKRPLYGSKKEDSVQALMQLPNRRRSTLHALQLYLYLASIRDKHTNMAKLSYDLGAKTLGISRNQFTAALSLLAIELVTVRTAAEIQQETGQRFPSNQYWLRGSRRDPYGNGPVDIGAEGAKSRDTDDDSDNDDILENFGWESQRPGRSALVRRRDAPLRRLLAPSFDDD
;
A
#
# COMPACT_ATOMS: atom_id res chain seq x y z
N MET A 1 7.94 15.12 -26.46
CA MET A 1 8.02 13.74 -25.94
C MET A 1 8.06 13.85 -24.43
N ASP A 2 7.02 13.35 -23.75
CA ASP A 2 6.93 13.00 -22.31
C ASP A 2 5.45 12.98 -21.91
N ASN A 3 4.71 11.97 -22.38
CA ASN A 3 3.25 11.97 -22.30
C ASN A 3 2.63 10.75 -21.60
N TYR A 4 3.30 10.17 -20.59
CA TYR A 4 2.71 9.10 -19.78
C TYR A 4 3.16 9.12 -18.31
N LYS A 5 3.08 10.27 -17.62
CA LYS A 5 2.75 10.21 -16.20
C LYS A 5 1.26 9.84 -16.17
N GLU A 6 0.89 8.61 -15.80
CA GLU A 6 -0.51 8.29 -15.46
C GLU A 6 -0.95 9.31 -14.39
N PHE A 7 -1.63 10.39 -14.80
CA PHE A 7 -1.79 11.66 -14.06
C PHE A 7 -2.54 11.58 -12.72
N GLY A 8 -2.83 10.37 -12.21
CA GLY A 8 -3.57 10.16 -10.97
C GLY A 8 -3.01 9.10 -10.03
N TRP A 9 -2.00 8.31 -10.41
CA TRP A 9 -1.54 7.17 -9.59
C TRP A 9 -0.04 7.17 -9.38
N ALA A 10 0.39 6.71 -8.21
CA ALA A 10 1.77 6.39 -7.89
C ALA A 10 1.95 4.89 -7.68
N LYS A 11 3.09 4.35 -8.11
CA LYS A 11 3.46 2.96 -7.87
C LYS A 11 3.96 2.80 -6.43
N MET A 12 3.41 1.83 -5.72
CA MET A 12 3.88 1.38 -4.42
C MET A 12 4.17 -0.12 -4.47
N PRO A 13 5.37 -0.59 -4.11
CA PRO A 13 5.63 -2.02 -4.05
C PRO A 13 4.83 -2.68 -2.93
N VAL A 14 4.39 -3.91 -3.18
CA VAL A 14 3.70 -4.74 -2.18
C VAL A 14 4.67 -5.78 -1.63
N SER A 15 5.59 -5.34 -0.77
CA SER A 15 6.63 -6.19 -0.19
C SER A 15 6.33 -6.59 1.25
N TRP A 16 5.88 -5.64 2.07
CA TRP A 16 5.72 -5.84 3.52
C TRP A 16 4.28 -5.68 4.01
N GLN A 17 3.38 -5.11 3.22
CA GLN A 17 2.04 -4.75 3.67
C GLN A 17 1.19 -5.95 4.07
N LYS A 18 1.54 -7.16 3.64
CA LYS A 18 0.85 -8.40 4.03
C LYS A 18 1.58 -9.19 5.12
N ASP A 19 2.76 -8.72 5.56
CA ASP A 19 3.61 -9.40 6.55
C ASP A 19 3.18 -9.02 7.99
N PRO A 20 2.64 -9.97 8.78
CA PRO A 20 2.23 -9.71 10.16
C PRO A 20 3.39 -9.34 11.09
N GLU A 21 4.59 -9.89 10.86
CA GLU A 21 5.76 -9.59 11.68
C GLU A 21 6.29 -8.18 11.38
N PHE A 22 6.21 -7.73 10.13
CA PHE A 22 6.51 -6.34 9.81
C PHE A 22 5.53 -5.38 10.52
N HIS A 23 4.24 -5.68 10.50
CA HIS A 23 3.27 -4.89 11.24
C HIS A 23 3.50 -4.91 12.76
N LYS A 24 3.98 -6.02 13.31
CA LYS A 24 4.39 -6.10 14.72
C LYS A 24 5.56 -5.16 15.02
N ARG A 25 6.58 -5.11 14.15
CA ARG A 25 7.72 -4.17 14.27
C ARG A 25 7.26 -2.71 14.24
N ILE A 26 6.33 -2.36 13.33
CA ILE A 26 5.72 -1.02 13.31
C ILE A 26 5.05 -0.69 14.65
N ARG A 27 4.30 -1.64 15.23
CA ARG A 27 3.57 -1.44 16.49
C ARG A 27 4.48 -1.34 17.71
N SER A 28 5.66 -1.96 17.68
CA SER A 28 6.65 -1.93 18.77
C SER A 28 7.55 -0.69 18.75
N ALA A 29 7.70 -0.04 17.60
CA ALA A 29 8.45 1.22 17.48
C ALA A 29 7.80 2.38 18.23
N GLN A 30 8.58 3.42 18.54
CA GLN A 30 8.06 4.64 19.15
C GLN A 30 6.97 5.24 18.26
N GLN A 31 5.79 5.45 18.83
CA GLN A 31 4.57 5.71 18.07
C GLN A 31 4.68 6.92 17.13
N GLY A 32 5.24 8.03 17.59
CA GLY A 32 5.41 9.23 16.77
C GLY A 32 6.37 8.98 15.59
N GLU A 33 7.50 8.33 15.86
CA GLU A 33 8.49 8.00 14.83
C GLU A 33 7.90 7.05 13.78
N ALA A 34 7.13 6.05 14.22
CA ALA A 34 6.47 5.10 13.32
C ALA A 34 5.40 5.77 12.43
N ILE A 35 4.63 6.72 12.96
CA ILE A 35 3.68 7.51 12.17
C ILE A 35 4.43 8.34 11.13
N ALA A 36 5.52 9.03 11.53
CA ALA A 36 6.34 9.81 10.61
C ALA A 36 6.95 8.92 9.52
N ALA A 37 7.50 7.75 9.88
CA ALA A 37 8.04 6.78 8.95
C ALA A 37 7.01 6.36 7.89
N LEU A 38 5.78 6.01 8.29
CA LEU A 38 4.74 5.61 7.33
C LEU A 38 4.28 6.77 6.44
N LYS A 39 4.17 8.00 6.97
CA LYS A 39 3.87 9.18 6.15
C LYS A 39 4.98 9.46 5.12
N LEU A 40 6.24 9.37 5.55
CA LEU A 40 7.41 9.52 4.69
C LEU A 40 7.48 8.44 3.61
N TYR A 41 7.13 7.20 3.93
CA TYR A 41 7.07 6.12 2.94
C TYR A 41 6.04 6.42 1.84
N ILE A 42 4.82 6.85 2.23
CA ILE A 42 3.78 7.24 1.27
C ILE A 42 4.26 8.41 0.41
N ALA A 43 4.80 9.47 1.02
CA ALA A 43 5.33 10.62 0.30
C ALA A 43 6.45 10.24 -0.68
N THR A 44 7.35 9.34 -0.27
CA THR A 44 8.42 8.83 -1.14
C THR A 44 7.83 8.07 -2.32
N CYS A 45 6.83 7.21 -2.11
CA CYS A 45 6.13 6.53 -3.21
C CYS A 45 5.45 7.51 -4.18
N LEU A 46 4.86 8.60 -3.66
CA LEU A 46 4.20 9.62 -4.49
C LEU A 46 5.17 10.42 -5.37
N LYS A 47 6.39 10.64 -4.88
CA LYS A 47 7.46 11.40 -5.54
C LYS A 47 8.48 10.55 -6.30
N ALA A 48 8.45 9.23 -6.11
CA ALA A 48 9.38 8.32 -6.78
C ALA A 48 9.19 8.33 -8.31
N GLU A 49 10.31 8.29 -9.02
CA GLU A 49 10.30 8.13 -10.47
C GLU A 49 9.81 6.74 -10.86
N PHE A 50 8.89 6.69 -11.81
CA PHE A 50 8.30 5.42 -12.24
C PHE A 50 9.25 4.59 -13.11
N ARG A 51 10.08 5.26 -13.90
CA ARG A 51 11.12 4.67 -14.75
C ARG A 51 12.46 5.26 -14.36
N GLU A 52 13.52 4.56 -14.71
CA GLU A 52 14.86 5.12 -14.65
C GLU A 52 14.95 6.37 -15.53
N THR A 53 15.69 7.36 -15.02
CA THR A 53 16.00 8.62 -15.67
C THR A 53 17.50 8.79 -15.67
N ASP A 54 18.03 9.74 -16.46
CA ASP A 54 19.47 10.05 -16.49
C ASP A 54 20.07 10.39 -15.12
N ARG A 55 19.23 10.76 -14.14
CA ARG A 55 19.66 11.21 -12.81
C ARG A 55 19.32 10.25 -11.68
N LEU A 56 18.28 9.44 -11.84
CA LEU A 56 17.69 8.66 -10.76
C LEU A 56 17.22 7.29 -11.28
N PRO A 57 17.54 6.20 -10.56
CA PRO A 57 16.98 4.90 -10.88
C PRO A 57 15.48 4.86 -10.59
N ALA A 58 14.76 3.92 -11.22
CA ALA A 58 13.35 3.70 -10.95
C ALA A 58 13.09 3.46 -9.44
N GLY A 59 11.99 4.00 -8.94
CA GLY A 59 11.64 3.90 -7.52
C GLY A 59 12.41 4.84 -6.60
N SER A 60 13.16 5.79 -7.16
CA SER A 60 13.92 6.77 -6.40
C SER A 60 13.29 8.15 -6.43
N ALA A 61 13.43 8.88 -5.33
CA ALA A 61 13.03 10.29 -5.22
C ALA A 61 14.18 11.10 -4.61
N GLN A 62 14.54 12.21 -5.25
CA GLN A 62 15.51 13.15 -4.68
C GLN A 62 14.78 14.19 -3.82
N LEU A 63 14.84 14.04 -2.50
CA LEU A 63 14.04 14.84 -1.57
C LEU A 63 14.93 15.45 -0.47
N SER A 64 14.86 16.77 -0.31
CA SER A 64 15.54 17.46 0.79
C SER A 64 14.77 17.29 2.10
N LEU A 65 15.46 17.42 3.24
CA LEU A 65 14.79 17.40 4.54
C LEU A 65 13.76 18.53 4.66
N THR A 66 14.06 19.71 4.14
CA THR A 66 13.13 20.86 4.13
C THR A 66 11.86 20.53 3.35
N LEU A 67 12.02 19.98 2.13
CA LEU A 67 10.88 19.58 1.31
C LEU A 67 10.02 18.52 2.01
N LEU A 68 10.64 17.54 2.68
CA LEU A 68 9.90 16.53 3.45
C LEU A 68 9.14 17.13 4.65
N CYS A 69 9.71 18.15 5.29
CA CYS A 69 9.03 18.86 6.39
C CYS A 69 7.79 19.60 5.86
N GLU A 70 7.94 20.34 4.77
CA GLU A 70 6.86 21.10 4.12
C GLU A 70 5.75 20.18 3.57
N LEU A 71 6.15 19.09 2.91
CA LEU A 71 5.25 18.15 2.26
C LEU A 71 4.30 17.44 3.23
N LEU A 72 4.73 17.25 4.49
CA LEU A 72 4.04 16.41 5.49
C LEU A 72 3.67 17.15 6.78
N ASP A 73 4.01 18.44 6.91
CA ASP A 73 3.92 19.20 8.16
C ASP A 73 4.56 18.48 9.35
N LEU A 74 5.80 18.04 9.13
CA LEU A 74 6.60 17.35 10.15
C LEU A 74 7.79 18.22 10.55
N SER A 75 8.04 18.31 11.86
CA SER A 75 9.27 18.91 12.35
C SER A 75 10.50 18.14 11.83
N ARG A 76 11.62 18.83 11.63
CA ARG A 76 12.87 18.23 11.16
C ARG A 76 13.34 17.02 11.99
N PRO A 77 13.29 17.03 13.34
CA PRO A 77 13.64 15.84 14.13
C PRO A 77 12.77 14.62 13.82
N MET A 78 11.47 14.83 13.58
CA MET A 78 10.54 13.75 13.22
C MET A 78 10.81 13.18 11.83
N VAL A 79 11.18 14.02 10.87
CA VAL A 79 11.59 13.57 9.54
C VAL A 79 12.85 12.70 9.64
N VAL A 80 13.86 13.16 10.39
CA VAL A 80 15.10 12.40 10.59
C VAL A 80 14.84 11.05 11.26
N ALA A 81 14.05 11.03 12.34
CA ALA A 81 13.70 9.81 13.06
C ALA A 81 12.88 8.83 12.19
N GLY A 82 11.88 9.33 11.46
CA GLY A 82 11.07 8.52 10.56
C GLY A 82 11.88 7.94 9.40
N LEU A 83 12.78 8.73 8.79
CA LEU A 83 13.69 8.23 7.77
C LEU A 83 14.73 7.25 8.33
N ARG A 84 15.09 7.32 9.61
CA ARG A 84 15.98 6.33 10.26
C ARG A 84 15.25 5.00 10.38
N LEU A 85 14.01 5.01 10.87
CA LEU A 85 13.17 3.81 10.97
C LEU A 85 12.93 3.15 9.61
N LEU A 86 12.68 3.92 8.55
CA LEU A 86 12.48 3.36 7.21
C LEU A 86 13.70 2.61 6.67
N VAL A 87 14.90 3.08 7.00
CA VAL A 87 16.16 2.42 6.66
C VAL A 87 16.36 1.18 7.53
N GLU A 88 16.10 1.27 8.84
CA GLU A 88 16.16 0.13 9.76
C GLU A 88 15.20 -1.00 9.37
N TRP A 89 14.01 -0.64 8.88
CA TRP A 89 13.02 -1.60 8.37
C TRP A 89 13.33 -2.12 6.97
N ASN A 90 14.42 -1.66 6.35
CA ASN A 90 14.83 -2.02 4.99
C ASN A 90 13.71 -1.82 3.94
N VAL A 91 12.96 -0.72 4.06
CA VAL A 91 11.92 -0.34 3.09
C VAL A 91 12.41 0.75 2.15
N ILE A 92 13.33 1.59 2.61
CA ILE A 92 14.00 2.62 1.81
C ILE A 92 15.51 2.58 2.09
N VAL A 93 16.30 2.82 1.05
CA VAL A 93 17.75 3.03 1.15
C VAL A 93 18.07 4.49 0.82
N ARG A 94 19.07 5.06 1.49
CA ARG A 94 19.60 6.39 1.16
C ARG A 94 20.82 6.23 0.27
N THR A 95 20.71 6.62 -0.99
CA THR A 95 21.78 6.48 -1.99
C THR A 95 22.44 7.83 -2.24
N GLY A 96 23.16 8.35 -1.24
CA GLY A 96 23.94 9.59 -1.37
C GLY A 96 23.19 10.77 -1.99
N GLY A 97 23.92 11.69 -2.63
CA GLY A 97 23.36 12.84 -3.35
C GLY A 97 23.06 14.08 -2.50
N ARG A 98 23.00 15.24 -3.16
CA ARG A 98 22.55 16.52 -2.57
C ARG A 98 21.52 17.17 -3.52
N PRO A 99 20.22 17.23 -3.16
CA PRO A 99 19.58 16.62 -1.99
C PRO A 99 19.67 15.08 -1.96
N THR A 100 19.36 14.50 -0.79
CA THR A 100 19.44 13.05 -0.57
C THR A 100 18.51 12.30 -1.51
N ILE A 101 19.02 11.22 -2.10
CA ILE A 101 18.24 10.30 -2.91
C ILE A 101 17.70 9.19 -2.00
N LEU A 102 16.38 9.01 -2.01
CA LEU A 102 15.67 7.96 -1.31
C LEU A 102 15.20 6.93 -2.34
N GLN A 103 15.68 5.70 -2.23
CA GLN A 103 15.30 4.60 -3.12
C GLN A 103 14.41 3.61 -2.39
N ILE A 104 13.27 3.26 -2.97
CA ILE A 104 12.36 2.27 -2.40
C ILE A 104 12.92 0.87 -2.65
N VAL A 105 13.05 0.07 -1.59
CA VAL A 105 13.54 -1.31 -1.67
C VAL A 105 12.50 -2.20 -2.36
N GLY A 106 12.97 -3.03 -3.30
CA GLY A 106 12.10 -3.92 -4.07
C GLY A 106 11.07 -3.16 -4.90
N PHE A 107 11.45 -2.06 -5.54
CA PHE A 107 10.53 -1.30 -6.39
C PHE A 107 10.14 -2.07 -7.67
N ASP A 108 11.10 -2.75 -8.31
CA ASP A 108 10.89 -3.49 -9.56
C ASP A 108 10.89 -5.02 -9.40
N GLU A 109 11.20 -5.53 -8.20
CA GLU A 109 11.17 -6.97 -7.90
C GLU A 109 9.76 -7.60 -7.82
N PRO A 110 8.72 -6.94 -7.27
CA PRO A 110 7.44 -7.58 -7.04
C PRO A 110 6.68 -7.83 -8.35
N LYS A 111 6.14 -9.05 -8.49
CA LYS A 111 5.24 -9.42 -9.60
C LYS A 111 4.01 -8.50 -9.72
N TYR A 112 3.61 -7.86 -8.62
CA TYR A 112 2.48 -6.92 -8.58
C TYR A 112 2.78 -5.74 -7.65
N TRP A 113 2.17 -4.61 -7.96
CA TRP A 113 2.31 -3.35 -7.24
C TRP A 113 0.94 -2.71 -6.99
N ALA A 114 0.87 -1.85 -5.99
CA ALA A 114 -0.33 -1.12 -5.62
C ALA A 114 -0.32 0.29 -6.21
N LYS A 115 -1.46 0.72 -6.76
CA LYS A 115 -1.68 2.09 -7.26
C LYS A 115 -2.17 2.99 -6.12
N LEU A 116 -1.35 3.95 -5.66
CA LEU A 116 -1.76 4.97 -4.69
C LEU A 116 -2.39 6.20 -5.38
N PRO A 117 -3.54 6.70 -4.93
CA PRO A 117 -4.26 7.80 -5.59
C PRO A 117 -3.59 9.15 -5.27
N LYS A 118 -2.86 9.73 -6.22
CA LYS A 118 -2.11 10.97 -6.02
C LYS A 118 -3.02 12.15 -5.64
N ARG A 119 -4.05 12.39 -6.44
CA ARG A 119 -4.88 13.60 -6.32
C ARG A 119 -5.60 13.72 -4.96
N PRO A 120 -6.26 12.68 -4.43
CA PRO A 120 -6.83 12.71 -3.08
C PRO A 120 -5.79 12.84 -1.98
N LEU A 121 -4.59 12.25 -2.15
CA LEU A 121 -3.52 12.37 -1.17
C LEU A 121 -2.97 13.80 -1.09
N TYR A 122 -2.76 14.45 -2.24
CA TYR A 122 -2.32 15.85 -2.31
C TYR A 122 -3.44 16.86 -2.02
N GLY A 123 -4.70 16.51 -2.26
CA GLY A 123 -5.86 17.41 -2.13
C GLY A 123 -5.92 18.55 -3.17
N SER A 124 -4.82 18.80 -3.89
CA SER A 124 -4.71 19.86 -4.91
C SER A 124 -3.91 19.40 -6.14
N LYS A 125 -3.91 20.21 -7.21
CA LYS A 125 -3.10 19.97 -8.42
C LYS A 125 -1.61 20.31 -8.23
N LYS A 126 -1.24 21.11 -7.22
CA LYS A 126 0.11 21.69 -7.09
C LYS A 126 1.14 20.70 -6.51
N GLU A 127 0.70 19.56 -5.97
CA GLU A 127 1.55 18.51 -5.37
C GLU A 127 2.62 19.03 -4.39
N ASP A 128 2.35 20.16 -3.74
CA ASP A 128 3.23 20.85 -2.79
C ASP A 128 3.11 20.27 -1.37
N SER A 129 1.94 19.75 -1.04
CA SER A 129 1.55 19.29 0.29
C SER A 129 0.70 18.03 0.19
N VAL A 130 1.03 16.99 0.96
CA VAL A 130 0.18 15.78 1.03
C VAL A 130 -0.89 16.02 2.09
N GLN A 131 -1.88 16.84 1.73
CA GLN A 131 -2.91 17.37 2.64
C GLN A 131 -3.60 16.27 3.46
N ALA A 132 -3.93 15.14 2.83
CA ALA A 132 -4.60 14.04 3.52
C ALA A 132 -3.73 13.42 4.64
N LEU A 133 -2.39 13.45 4.50
CA LEU A 133 -1.47 13.00 5.54
C LEU A 133 -1.23 14.07 6.60
N MET A 134 -1.22 15.36 6.24
CA MET A 134 -1.03 16.45 7.20
C MET A 134 -2.17 16.50 8.24
N GLN A 135 -3.40 16.26 7.80
CA GLN A 135 -4.58 16.24 8.69
C GLN A 135 -4.56 15.11 9.72
N LEU A 136 -3.77 14.05 9.50
CA LEU A 136 -3.67 12.92 10.42
C LEU A 136 -2.80 13.27 11.65
N PRO A 137 -3.28 13.12 12.89
CA PRO A 137 -2.53 13.46 14.10
C PRO A 137 -1.24 12.64 14.28
N ASN A 138 -0.12 13.29 14.59
CA ASN A 138 1.19 12.62 14.71
C ASN A 138 1.41 11.84 16.03
N ARG A 139 0.50 11.96 17.01
CA ARG A 139 0.67 11.43 18.38
C ARG A 139 -0.42 10.45 18.82
N ARG A 140 -1.28 9.97 17.92
CA ARG A 140 -2.37 9.05 18.28
C ARG A 140 -2.11 7.64 17.77
N ARG A 141 -2.37 6.63 18.61
CA ARG A 141 -2.26 5.21 18.24
C ARG A 141 -3.20 4.84 17.10
N SER A 142 -4.40 5.43 17.08
CA SER A 142 -5.35 5.27 15.98
C SER A 142 -4.79 5.74 14.64
N THR A 143 -3.96 6.79 14.60
CA THR A 143 -3.30 7.23 13.37
C THR A 143 -2.30 6.19 12.85
N LEU A 144 -1.51 5.60 13.74
CA LEU A 144 -0.56 4.54 13.35
C LEU A 144 -1.31 3.38 12.68
N HIS A 145 -2.40 2.94 13.32
CA HIS A 145 -3.25 1.88 12.81
C HIS A 145 -3.99 2.28 11.52
N ALA A 146 -4.39 3.54 11.38
CA ALA A 146 -4.98 4.08 10.15
C ALA A 146 -3.98 4.01 8.99
N LEU A 147 -2.72 4.40 9.19
CA LEU A 147 -1.70 4.31 8.15
C LEU A 147 -1.37 2.85 7.78
N GLN A 148 -1.27 1.95 8.77
CA GLN A 148 -1.11 0.52 8.51
C GLN A 148 -2.27 -0.03 7.68
N LEU A 149 -3.51 0.29 8.08
CA LEU A 149 -4.73 -0.15 7.42
C LEU A 149 -4.81 0.42 5.99
N TYR A 150 -4.51 1.69 5.78
CA TYR A 150 -4.53 2.33 4.47
C TYR A 150 -3.58 1.64 3.48
N LEU A 151 -2.33 1.42 3.89
CA LEU A 151 -1.31 0.76 3.07
C LEU A 151 -1.68 -0.70 2.77
N TYR A 152 -2.26 -1.40 3.75
CA TYR A 152 -2.76 -2.75 3.55
C TYR A 152 -3.94 -2.81 2.58
N LEU A 153 -4.94 -1.94 2.74
CA LEU A 153 -6.08 -1.84 1.83
C LEU A 153 -5.63 -1.56 0.39
N ALA A 154 -4.64 -0.68 0.22
CA ALA A 154 -4.03 -0.44 -1.10
C ALA A 154 -3.39 -1.69 -1.71
N SER A 155 -2.84 -2.57 -0.88
CA SER A 155 -2.11 -3.79 -1.29
C SER A 155 -3.01 -4.99 -1.64
N ILE A 156 -4.24 -5.03 -1.14
CA ILE A 156 -5.20 -6.14 -1.35
C ILE A 156 -6.33 -5.77 -2.31
N ARG A 157 -6.33 -4.55 -2.82
CA ARG A 157 -7.37 -4.04 -3.70
C ARG A 157 -7.38 -4.81 -5.02
N ASP A 158 -8.57 -5.22 -5.44
CA ASP A 158 -8.78 -5.90 -6.72
C ASP A 158 -8.57 -4.94 -7.90
N LYS A 159 -7.92 -5.43 -8.96
CA LYS A 159 -7.52 -4.62 -10.13
C LYS A 159 -8.72 -4.14 -10.94
N HIS A 160 -9.79 -4.92 -11.01
CA HIS A 160 -10.95 -4.65 -11.87
C HIS A 160 -11.99 -3.77 -11.16
N THR A 161 -12.28 -4.10 -9.92
CA THR A 161 -13.30 -3.42 -9.11
C THR A 161 -12.76 -2.24 -8.32
N ASN A 162 -11.43 -2.14 -8.16
CA ASN A 162 -10.79 -1.20 -7.22
C ASN A 162 -11.34 -1.29 -5.79
N MET A 163 -11.87 -2.46 -5.42
CA MET A 163 -12.42 -2.73 -4.11
C MET A 163 -11.45 -3.60 -3.32
N ALA A 164 -11.24 -3.27 -2.06
CA ALA A 164 -10.58 -4.10 -1.08
C ALA A 164 -11.64 -4.76 -0.18
N LYS A 165 -11.53 -6.07 0.04
CA LYS A 165 -12.38 -6.81 0.96
C LYS A 165 -11.57 -7.16 2.20
N LEU A 166 -12.04 -6.76 3.37
CA LEU A 166 -11.34 -7.04 4.62
C LEU A 166 -12.32 -7.32 5.75
N SER A 167 -12.21 -8.49 6.37
CA SER A 167 -12.90 -8.80 7.62
C SER A 167 -12.10 -8.30 8.83
N TYR A 168 -12.78 -8.08 9.94
CA TYR A 168 -12.12 -7.71 11.20
C TYR A 168 -11.11 -8.78 11.65
N ASP A 169 -11.42 -10.07 11.49
CA ASP A 169 -10.55 -11.16 11.90
C ASP A 169 -9.26 -11.21 11.08
N LEU A 170 -9.36 -10.98 9.77
CA LEU A 170 -8.17 -10.89 8.92
C LEU A 170 -7.35 -9.63 9.25
N GLY A 171 -8.00 -8.51 9.54
CA GLY A 171 -7.34 -7.30 10.04
C GLY A 171 -6.60 -7.55 11.36
N ALA A 172 -7.21 -8.27 12.29
CA ALA A 172 -6.60 -8.65 13.56
C ALA A 172 -5.41 -9.60 13.36
N LYS A 173 -5.55 -10.60 12.48
CA LYS A 173 -4.49 -11.57 12.18
C LYS A 173 -3.28 -10.92 11.49
N THR A 174 -3.52 -10.11 10.47
CA THR A 174 -2.44 -9.53 9.64
C THR A 174 -1.88 -8.26 10.26
N LEU A 175 -2.75 -7.32 10.64
CA LEU A 175 -2.33 -6.01 11.14
C LEU A 175 -2.15 -5.99 12.66
N GLY A 176 -2.55 -7.04 13.39
CA GLY A 176 -2.48 -7.09 14.85
C GLY A 176 -3.29 -5.99 15.54
N ILE A 177 -4.39 -5.56 14.92
CA ILE A 177 -5.24 -4.46 15.39
C ILE A 177 -6.51 -5.06 16.00
N SER A 178 -6.85 -4.66 17.24
CA SER A 178 -8.12 -5.05 17.87
C SER A 178 -9.32 -4.39 17.18
N ARG A 179 -10.53 -4.96 17.33
CA ARG A 179 -11.74 -4.42 16.69
C ARG A 179 -12.01 -2.94 17.03
N ASN A 180 -11.80 -2.54 18.28
CA ASN A 180 -11.99 -1.15 18.72
C ASN A 180 -10.98 -0.20 18.04
N GLN A 181 -9.72 -0.63 17.96
CA GLN A 181 -8.68 0.14 17.27
C GLN A 181 -8.90 0.18 15.76
N PHE A 182 -9.43 -0.89 15.17
CA PHE A 182 -9.78 -0.94 13.76
C PHE A 182 -10.87 0.07 13.43
N THR A 183 -11.95 0.12 14.22
CA THR A 183 -13.02 1.11 14.05
C THR A 183 -12.47 2.54 14.19
N ALA A 184 -11.65 2.81 15.21
CA ALA A 184 -11.05 4.13 15.40
C ALA A 184 -10.11 4.53 14.25
N ALA A 185 -9.32 3.59 13.73
CA ALA A 185 -8.47 3.80 12.57
C ALA A 185 -9.31 4.06 11.30
N LEU A 186 -10.37 3.28 11.11
CA LEU A 186 -11.26 3.42 9.98
C LEU A 186 -11.99 4.77 9.99
N SER A 187 -12.48 5.22 11.15
CA SER A 187 -13.13 6.53 11.29
C SER A 187 -12.19 7.67 10.88
N LEU A 188 -10.89 7.57 11.12
CA LEU A 188 -9.92 8.56 10.64
C LEU A 188 -9.75 8.51 9.13
N LEU A 189 -9.66 7.31 8.54
CA LEU A 189 -9.51 7.15 7.09
C LEU A 189 -10.78 7.54 6.33
N ALA A 190 -11.95 7.33 6.92
CA ALA A 190 -13.24 7.56 6.29
C ALA A 190 -13.49 9.03 5.93
N ILE A 191 -12.76 9.96 6.55
CA ILE A 191 -12.91 11.41 6.34
C ILE A 191 -12.42 11.80 4.95
N GLU A 192 -11.22 11.37 4.55
CA GLU A 192 -10.54 11.84 3.31
C GLU A 192 -9.92 10.73 2.45
N LEU A 193 -9.69 9.53 2.99
CA LEU A 193 -8.82 8.54 2.35
C LEU A 193 -9.54 7.28 1.86
N VAL A 194 -10.59 6.85 2.56
CA VAL A 194 -11.27 5.59 2.31
C VAL A 194 -12.78 5.77 2.31
N THR A 195 -13.45 5.12 1.38
CA THR A 195 -14.90 4.94 1.37
C THR A 195 -15.22 3.52 1.83
N VAL A 196 -16.22 3.36 2.69
CA VAL A 196 -16.55 2.09 3.34
C VAL A 196 -17.99 1.73 3.02
N ARG A 197 -18.22 0.46 2.72
CA ARG A 197 -19.55 -0.14 2.72
C ARG A 197 -19.55 -1.34 3.65
N THR A 198 -20.40 -1.30 4.67
CA THR A 198 -20.42 -2.33 5.70
C THR A 198 -21.17 -3.58 5.22
N ALA A 199 -20.80 -4.75 5.74
CA ALA A 199 -21.51 -5.99 5.41
C ALA A 199 -23.02 -5.91 5.73
N ALA A 200 -23.40 -5.14 6.75
CA ALA A 200 -24.78 -4.92 7.13
C ALA A 200 -25.55 -4.09 6.08
N GLU A 201 -24.96 -2.99 5.59
CA GLU A 201 -25.54 -2.18 4.51
C GLU A 201 -25.74 -3.02 3.24
N ILE A 202 -24.73 -3.81 2.87
CA ILE A 202 -24.83 -4.66 1.67
C ILE A 202 -25.95 -5.70 1.82
N GLN A 203 -26.09 -6.29 3.01
CA GLN A 203 -27.16 -7.24 3.30
C GLN A 203 -28.54 -6.60 3.20
N GLN A 204 -28.71 -5.37 3.67
CA GLN A 204 -29.99 -4.65 3.58
C GLN A 204 -30.36 -4.35 2.11
N GLU A 205 -29.39 -3.96 1.30
CA GLU A 205 -29.64 -3.56 -0.09
C GLU A 205 -29.80 -4.75 -1.05
N THR A 206 -29.02 -5.81 -0.87
CA THR A 206 -28.97 -6.94 -1.82
C THR A 206 -29.65 -8.22 -1.31
N GLY A 207 -30.02 -8.25 -0.02
CA GLY A 207 -30.48 -9.46 0.66
C GLY A 207 -29.38 -10.52 0.87
N GLN A 208 -28.20 -10.33 0.29
CA GLN A 208 -27.09 -11.28 0.36
C GLN A 208 -26.17 -10.97 1.54
N ARG A 209 -25.81 -12.01 2.30
CA ARG A 209 -24.90 -11.87 3.42
C ARG A 209 -23.46 -11.92 2.94
N PHE A 210 -22.74 -10.82 3.08
CA PHE A 210 -21.30 -10.77 2.81
C PHE A 210 -20.49 -10.99 4.10
N PRO A 211 -19.39 -11.76 4.05
CA PRO A 211 -18.57 -12.04 5.23
C PRO A 211 -17.65 -10.88 5.64
N SER A 212 -17.43 -9.90 4.76
CA SER A 212 -16.46 -8.83 4.95
C SER A 212 -16.98 -7.49 4.48
N ASN A 213 -16.54 -6.42 5.14
CA ASN A 213 -16.73 -5.06 4.68
C ASN A 213 -15.96 -4.82 3.37
N GLN A 214 -16.46 -3.86 2.58
CA GLN A 214 -15.89 -3.45 1.31
C GLN A 214 -15.33 -2.03 1.43
N TYR A 215 -14.15 -1.81 0.87
CA TYR A 215 -13.39 -0.57 1.01
C TYR A 215 -12.91 -0.09 -0.35
N TRP A 216 -12.97 1.22 -0.59
CA TRP A 216 -12.39 1.88 -1.75
C TRP A 216 -11.43 2.97 -1.27
N LEU A 217 -10.28 3.09 -1.92
CA LEU A 217 -9.46 4.29 -1.72
C LEU A 217 -10.12 5.43 -2.48
N ARG A 218 -10.30 6.58 -1.81
CA ARG A 218 -10.89 7.75 -2.45
C ARG A 218 -10.07 8.18 -3.68
N GLY A 219 -10.76 8.77 -4.64
CA GLY A 219 -10.24 9.14 -5.98
C GLY A 219 -9.87 7.97 -6.87
N SER A 220 -10.28 6.76 -6.52
CA SER A 220 -10.44 5.71 -7.51
C SER A 220 -11.51 6.09 -8.53
N ARG A 221 -11.25 5.91 -9.84
CA ARG A 221 -12.24 6.18 -10.90
C ARG A 221 -13.56 5.40 -10.73
N ARG A 222 -13.52 4.31 -9.96
CA ARG A 222 -14.68 3.47 -9.63
C ARG A 222 -15.02 3.54 -8.14
N ASP A 223 -14.79 4.68 -7.49
CA ASP A 223 -15.37 4.94 -6.17
C ASP A 223 -16.87 5.24 -6.37
N PRO A 224 -17.79 4.35 -5.96
CA PRO A 224 -19.22 4.55 -6.18
C PRO A 224 -19.80 5.76 -5.44
N TYR A 225 -19.04 6.35 -4.51
CA TYR A 225 -19.45 7.51 -3.72
C TYR A 225 -18.45 8.67 -3.83
N GLY A 226 -17.57 8.65 -4.83
CA GLY A 226 -16.70 9.77 -5.12
C GLY A 226 -17.51 10.94 -5.64
N ASN A 227 -17.67 12.00 -4.84
CA ASN A 227 -17.98 13.33 -5.37
C ASN A 227 -16.77 13.82 -6.16
N GLY A 228 -16.56 13.28 -7.35
CA GLY A 228 -15.66 13.89 -8.32
C GLY A 228 -16.24 15.23 -8.77
N PRO A 229 -15.42 16.26 -9.02
CA PRO A 229 -15.83 17.27 -9.98
C PRO A 229 -16.10 16.51 -11.27
N VAL A 230 -17.33 16.63 -11.74
CA VAL A 230 -17.79 16.01 -12.95
C VAL A 230 -16.92 16.56 -14.09
N ASP A 231 -16.16 15.69 -14.76
CA ASP A 231 -15.77 15.96 -16.15
C ASP A 231 -17.06 15.79 -16.99
N ILE A 232 -18.01 16.74 -16.84
CA ILE A 232 -19.01 17.02 -17.88
C ILE A 232 -18.20 17.67 -18.99
N GLY A 233 -17.87 16.89 -20.00
CA GLY A 233 -17.17 17.41 -21.17
C GLY A 233 -16.44 16.39 -22.01
N ALA A 234 -17.04 15.23 -22.31
CA ALA A 234 -16.70 14.42 -23.48
C ALA A 234 -17.71 13.27 -23.71
N GLU A 235 -19.01 13.55 -23.66
CA GLU A 235 -19.98 12.73 -24.40
C GLU A 235 -20.42 13.53 -25.62
N GLY A 236 -19.87 13.19 -26.78
CA GLY A 236 -20.17 13.92 -28.01
C GLY A 236 -19.29 13.57 -29.21
N ALA A 237 -19.08 12.29 -29.50
CA ALA A 237 -18.78 11.84 -30.86
C ALA A 237 -19.03 10.33 -31.01
N LYS A 238 -20.17 9.96 -31.57
CA LYS A 238 -20.36 8.65 -32.21
C LYS A 238 -19.63 8.66 -33.55
N SER A 239 -18.82 7.64 -33.85
CA SER A 239 -19.11 6.64 -34.89
C SER A 239 -17.87 5.82 -35.26
N ARG A 240 -18.10 4.50 -35.37
CA ARG A 240 -17.54 3.47 -36.28
C ARG A 240 -16.05 3.52 -36.61
N ASP A 241 -15.34 2.44 -36.22
CA ASP A 241 -14.80 1.39 -37.09
C ASP A 241 -14.29 0.26 -36.14
N THR A 242 -15.01 -0.86 -36.00
CA THR A 242 -14.71 -2.18 -36.59
C THR A 242 -13.34 -2.32 -37.23
N ASP A 243 -12.40 -2.88 -36.47
CA ASP A 243 -11.29 -3.78 -36.86
C ASP A 243 -11.03 -4.63 -35.59
N ASP A 244 -11.48 -5.88 -35.53
CA ASP A 244 -10.74 -7.09 -35.93
C ASP A 244 -9.40 -7.22 -35.20
N ASP A 245 -9.44 -7.91 -34.06
CA ASP A 245 -8.30 -8.63 -33.47
C ASP A 245 -8.87 -9.94 -32.91
N SER A 246 -9.18 -10.83 -33.86
CA SER A 246 -9.11 -12.26 -33.65
C SER A 246 -7.64 -12.64 -33.43
N ASP A 247 -7.32 -13.21 -32.27
CA ASP A 247 -6.30 -14.26 -32.07
C ASP A 247 -5.84 -14.33 -30.60
N ASN A 248 -6.50 -15.20 -29.84
CA ASN A 248 -5.90 -16.25 -29.00
C ASN A 248 -6.94 -16.73 -27.97
N ASP A 249 -7.94 -17.46 -28.45
CA ASP A 249 -8.49 -18.56 -27.67
C ASP A 249 -7.65 -19.77 -28.04
N ASP A 250 -6.88 -20.30 -27.08
CA ASP A 250 -6.82 -21.73 -26.84
C ASP A 250 -6.00 -22.05 -25.58
N ILE A 251 -6.46 -23.09 -24.90
CA ILE A 251 -5.95 -23.70 -23.66
C ILE A 251 -6.53 -23.05 -22.39
N LEU A 252 -7.70 -23.55 -21.98
CA LEU A 252 -7.96 -24.11 -20.65
C LEU A 252 -9.31 -24.84 -20.66
N GLU A 253 -9.34 -26.03 -21.27
CA GLU A 253 -10.35 -27.04 -20.94
C GLU A 253 -9.92 -27.83 -19.69
N ASN A 254 -10.94 -28.22 -18.91
CA ASN A 254 -10.93 -29.21 -17.83
C ASN A 254 -10.32 -28.82 -16.48
N PHE A 255 -11.14 -28.18 -15.64
CA PHE A 255 -11.24 -28.59 -14.23
C PHE A 255 -12.70 -28.86 -13.87
N GLY A 256 -13.10 -30.11 -14.13
CA GLY A 256 -14.30 -30.71 -13.57
C GLY A 256 -14.21 -30.75 -12.05
N TRP A 257 -15.32 -30.38 -11.44
CA TRP A 257 -15.55 -30.54 -10.01
C TRP A 257 -15.75 -32.03 -9.72
N GLU A 258 -14.88 -32.61 -8.88
CA GLU A 258 -15.22 -33.88 -8.23
C GLU A 258 -14.79 -33.85 -6.76
N SER A 259 -15.78 -34.09 -5.91
CA SER A 259 -15.69 -34.09 -4.46
C SER A 259 -15.65 -35.54 -3.95
N GLN A 260 -14.96 -35.75 -2.81
CA GLN A 260 -15.02 -36.92 -1.90
C GLN A 260 -14.25 -38.17 -2.39
N ARG A 261 -13.45 -38.92 -1.60
CA ARG A 261 -13.34 -39.18 -0.14
C ARG A 261 -12.02 -39.98 0.15
N PRO A 262 -11.69 -40.37 1.40
CA PRO A 262 -10.32 -40.51 1.90
C PRO A 262 -9.72 -41.92 1.90
N GLY A 263 -8.38 -41.96 2.05
CA GLY A 263 -7.67 -43.01 2.78
C GLY A 263 -6.61 -43.76 1.98
N ARG A 264 -5.32 -43.54 2.28
CA ARG A 264 -4.44 -44.57 2.85
C ARG A 264 -3.00 -44.05 3.06
N SER A 265 -2.47 -44.53 4.18
CA SER A 265 -1.14 -44.39 4.73
C SER A 265 -0.01 -44.72 3.75
N ALA A 266 1.07 -43.93 3.79
CA ALA A 266 2.42 -44.41 3.48
C ALA A 266 3.45 -43.60 4.28
N LEU A 267 4.05 -44.28 5.27
CA LEU A 267 5.26 -43.84 5.97
C LEU A 267 6.39 -43.59 4.97
N VAL A 268 7.03 -42.42 5.06
CA VAL A 268 8.41 -42.25 4.60
C VAL A 268 9.18 -41.53 5.71
N ARG A 269 9.96 -42.32 6.45
CA ARG A 269 11.05 -41.86 7.31
C ARG A 269 12.08 -41.13 6.44
N ARG A 270 12.42 -39.89 6.76
CA ARG A 270 13.71 -39.31 6.38
C ARG A 270 14.43 -38.80 7.62
N ARG A 271 15.72 -39.16 7.64
CA ARG A 271 16.66 -39.14 8.73
C ARG A 271 17.11 -37.71 9.07
N ASP A 272 17.22 -37.46 10.36
CA ASP A 272 17.97 -36.35 10.94
C ASP A 272 19.47 -36.47 10.63
N ALA A 273 20.10 -35.33 10.33
CA ALA A 273 21.55 -35.11 10.45
C ALA A 273 21.82 -33.60 10.69
N PRO A 274 22.90 -33.25 11.41
CA PRO A 274 22.81 -32.30 12.52
C PRO A 274 23.21 -30.85 12.20
N LEU A 275 22.69 -29.97 13.06
CA LEU A 275 23.04 -28.55 13.24
C LEU A 275 24.56 -28.32 13.33
N ARG A 276 25.13 -27.58 12.38
CA ARG A 276 26.44 -26.93 12.55
C ARG A 276 26.24 -25.60 13.30
N ARG A 277 26.81 -25.51 14.50
CA ARG A 277 27.08 -24.26 15.22
C ARG A 277 27.95 -23.35 14.35
N LEU A 278 27.47 -22.14 14.06
CA LEU A 278 28.32 -21.04 13.64
C LEU A 278 28.73 -20.25 14.89
N LEU A 279 30.04 -20.16 15.08
CA LEU A 279 30.72 -19.39 16.13
C LEU A 279 30.53 -17.89 15.87
N ALA A 280 30.33 -17.14 16.95
CA ALA A 280 30.31 -15.68 16.93
C ALA A 280 31.72 -15.11 16.69
N PRO A 281 31.87 -13.99 15.96
CA PRO A 281 33.15 -13.30 15.85
C PRO A 281 33.47 -12.54 17.14
N SER A 282 34.70 -12.74 17.63
CA SER A 282 35.34 -11.99 18.71
C SER A 282 35.59 -10.54 18.27
N PHE A 283 35.29 -9.61 19.17
CA PHE A 283 35.80 -8.25 19.13
C PHE A 283 37.15 -8.26 19.85
N ASP A 284 38.22 -7.89 19.13
CA ASP A 284 39.50 -7.53 19.74
C ASP A 284 39.56 -6.00 19.85
N ASP A 285 39.80 -5.53 21.07
CA ASP A 285 40.19 -4.16 21.41
C ASP A 285 41.72 -4.03 21.21
N ASP A 286 42.13 -3.08 20.38
CA ASP A 286 43.37 -2.27 20.51
C ASP A 286 43.25 -1.02 19.60
#